data_AF-A0A8T9Q3T6-F1
#
_entry.id   AF-A0A8T9Q3T6-F1
#
_cell.length_a   1.000
_cell.length_b   1.000
_cell.length_c   1.000
_cell.angle_alpha   90.00
_cell.angle_beta   90.00
_cell.angle_gamma   90.00
#
_symmetry.space_group_name_H-M   'P 1'
#
loop_
_entity.id
_entity.type
_entity.pdbx_description
1 polymer ?
#
loop_
_entity_poly.entity_id
_entity_poly.type
_entity_poly.pdbx_seq_one_letter_code
_entity_poly.pdbx_strand_id
1 'polypeptide(L)'
;MEVLGYYQQFERNIGIILDALRAGLDLRTTPLEVSLPLEVYVLCEVLNTGGATYRLTTEGVARLAEFEEQYVRQEAETEAIMRRILEDKRSFMRTPEGRVLTKEMLIRRLEYFNETARLVNVMRIQQALGSPVQYQHPHLSTGVALKK
;
A
#
# COMPACT_ATOMS: atom_id res chain seq x y z
N MET A 1 -11.27 0.94 -20.70
CA MET A 1 -9.89 0.38 -20.81
C MET A 1 -8.94 0.93 -19.74
N GLU A 2 -9.39 1.46 -18.59
CA GLU A 2 -8.47 1.87 -17.50
C GLU A 2 -8.12 0.73 -16.54
N VAL A 3 -9.05 -0.22 -16.31
CA VAL A 3 -8.87 -1.22 -15.25
C VAL A 3 -7.79 -2.26 -15.55
N LEU A 4 -7.55 -2.59 -16.83
CA LEU A 4 -6.47 -3.52 -17.23
C LEU A 4 -5.07 -2.96 -16.95
N GLY A 5 -4.90 -1.63 -17.04
CA GLY A 5 -3.62 -0.97 -16.78
C GLY A 5 -3.21 -1.01 -15.30
N TYR A 6 -4.18 -1.01 -14.40
CA TYR A 6 -3.91 -1.07 -12.95
C TYR A 6 -3.29 -2.40 -12.52
N TYR A 7 -3.59 -3.52 -13.16
CA TYR A 7 -2.97 -4.82 -12.84
C TYR A 7 -1.49 -4.86 -13.18
N GLN A 8 -1.16 -4.45 -14.40
CA GLN A 8 0.22 -4.46 -14.89
C GLN A 8 1.11 -3.52 -14.08
N GLN A 9 0.52 -2.49 -13.49
CA GLN A 9 1.22 -1.53 -12.64
C GLN A 9 1.25 -1.97 -11.17
N PHE A 10 0.37 -2.87 -10.74
CA PHE A 10 0.22 -3.21 -9.33
C PHE A 10 1.49 -3.82 -8.72
N GLU A 11 2.04 -4.84 -9.35
CA GLU A 11 3.30 -5.47 -8.93
C GLU A 11 4.44 -4.44 -8.88
N ARG A 12 4.59 -3.66 -9.96
CA ARG A 12 5.57 -2.56 -10.03
C ARG A 12 5.39 -1.53 -8.91
N ASN A 13 4.14 -1.18 -8.57
CA ASN A 13 3.83 -0.22 -7.53
C ASN A 13 4.24 -0.75 -6.15
N ILE A 14 4.01 -2.03 -5.86
CA ILE A 14 4.51 -2.68 -4.65
C ILE A 14 6.04 -2.59 -4.59
N GLY A 15 6.71 -2.92 -5.69
CA GLY A 15 8.17 -2.84 -5.79
C GLY A 15 8.72 -1.45 -5.47
N ILE A 16 8.11 -0.40 -6.06
CA ILE A 16 8.48 1.00 -5.78
C ILE A 16 8.36 1.33 -4.28
N ILE A 17 7.27 0.89 -3.64
CA ILE A 17 7.02 1.18 -2.22
C ILE A 17 8.05 0.44 -1.36
N LEU A 18 8.28 -0.85 -1.61
CA LEU A 18 9.26 -1.67 -0.87
C LEU A 18 10.68 -1.14 -1.04
N ASP A 19 11.08 -0.75 -2.25
CA ASP A 19 12.42 -0.22 -2.51
C ASP A 19 12.65 1.10 -1.78
N ALA A 20 11.65 1.97 -1.71
CA ALA A 20 11.76 3.20 -0.93
C ALA A 20 11.88 2.92 0.58
N LEU A 21 11.11 1.97 1.10
CA LEU A 21 11.23 1.54 2.51
C LEU A 21 12.62 0.96 2.81
N ARG A 22 13.14 0.10 1.93
CA ARG A 22 14.50 -0.45 2.03
C ARG A 22 15.59 0.62 1.95
N ALA A 23 15.35 1.69 1.18
CA ALA A 23 16.22 2.85 1.09
C ALA A 23 16.16 3.77 2.34
N GLY A 24 15.37 3.41 3.36
CA GLY A 24 15.28 4.15 4.62
C GLY A 24 14.26 5.28 4.60
N LEU A 25 13.27 5.24 3.70
CA LEU A 25 12.14 6.16 3.77
C LEU A 25 11.35 5.93 5.06
N ASP A 26 11.24 6.97 5.89
CA ASP A 26 10.51 6.91 7.15
C ASP A 26 9.03 7.26 6.95
N LEU A 27 8.14 6.29 7.17
CA LEU A 27 6.70 6.49 7.09
C LEU A 27 6.05 6.88 8.42
N ARG A 28 6.77 6.83 9.56
CA ARG A 28 6.19 6.97 10.91
C ARG A 28 5.49 8.30 11.17
N THR A 29 5.89 9.34 10.45
CA THR A 29 5.26 10.67 10.56
C THR A 29 4.24 10.92 9.46
N THR A 30 3.81 9.88 8.75
CA THR A 30 2.87 9.97 7.63
C THR A 30 1.63 9.11 7.89
N PRO A 31 0.49 9.43 7.27
CA PRO A 31 -0.68 8.55 7.30
C PRO A 31 -0.43 7.15 6.73
N LEU A 32 0.66 6.94 5.97
CA LEU A 32 1.01 5.66 5.37
C LEU A 32 1.44 4.61 6.41
N GLU A 33 1.99 5.01 7.57
CA GLU A 33 2.33 4.05 8.63
C GLU A 33 1.10 3.22 9.06
N VAL A 34 -0.06 3.87 9.11
CA VAL A 34 -1.32 3.25 9.52
C VAL A 34 -2.09 2.71 8.32
N SER A 35 -2.24 3.52 7.26
CA SER A 35 -3.12 3.14 6.14
C SER A 35 -2.55 2.01 5.28
N LEU A 36 -1.25 1.99 5.00
CA LEU A 36 -0.63 0.99 4.12
C LEU A 36 -0.86 -0.45 4.62
N PRO A 37 -0.57 -0.80 5.89
CA PRO A 37 -0.81 -2.16 6.36
C PRO A 37 -2.28 -2.53 6.48
N LEU A 38 -3.19 -1.56 6.62
CA LEU A 38 -4.63 -1.81 6.59
C LEU A 38 -5.09 -2.11 5.17
N GLU A 39 -4.64 -1.34 4.17
CA GLU A 39 -5.00 -1.57 2.77
C GLU A 39 -4.42 -2.88 2.22
N VAL A 40 -3.21 -3.29 2.66
CA VAL A 40 -2.66 -4.63 2.38
C VAL A 40 -3.55 -5.72 2.96
N TYR A 41 -4.00 -5.56 4.22
CA TYR A 41 -4.90 -6.52 4.85
C TYR A 41 -6.23 -6.63 4.09
N VAL A 42 -6.86 -5.50 3.79
CA VAL A 42 -8.13 -5.46 3.06
C VAL A 42 -7.98 -6.06 1.66
N LEU A 43 -6.87 -5.81 0.97
CA LEU A 43 -6.60 -6.45 -0.32
C LEU A 43 -6.55 -7.97 -0.19
N CYS A 44 -5.89 -8.52 0.83
CA CYS A 44 -5.87 -9.96 1.07
C CYS A 44 -7.29 -10.52 1.28
N GLU A 45 -8.14 -9.84 2.05
CA GLU A 45 -9.54 -10.25 2.25
C GLU A 45 -10.34 -10.25 0.94
N VAL A 46 -10.12 -9.25 0.08
CA VAL A 46 -10.74 -9.18 -1.25
C VAL A 46 -10.27 -10.34 -2.13
N LEU A 47 -8.98 -10.63 -2.16
CA LEU A 47 -8.41 -11.74 -2.94
C LEU A 47 -8.87 -13.10 -2.41
N ASN A 48 -8.94 -13.26 -1.09
CA ASN A 48 -9.41 -14.48 -0.42
C ASN A 48 -10.89 -14.74 -0.73
N THR A 49 -11.71 -13.68 -0.86
CA THR A 49 -13.10 -13.80 -1.34
C THR A 49 -13.18 -14.36 -2.77
N GLY A 50 -12.16 -14.10 -3.60
CA GLY A 50 -12.02 -14.65 -4.94
C GLY A 50 -11.36 -16.04 -5.00
N GLY A 51 -11.01 -16.62 -3.86
CA GLY A 51 -10.44 -17.97 -3.74
C GLY A 51 -8.94 -18.04 -3.44
N ALA A 52 -8.26 -16.90 -3.21
CA ALA A 52 -6.86 -16.91 -2.78
C ALA A 52 -6.72 -17.40 -1.32
N THR A 53 -5.49 -17.69 -0.91
CA THR A 53 -5.17 -18.13 0.45
C THR A 53 -4.08 -17.28 1.10
N TYR A 54 -4.21 -15.96 1.02
CA TYR A 54 -3.30 -15.04 1.71
C TYR A 54 -3.52 -15.10 3.22
N ARG A 55 -2.42 -15.24 3.96
CA ARG A 55 -2.41 -15.24 5.44
C ARG A 55 -1.26 -14.40 5.92
N LEU A 56 -1.58 -13.24 6.47
CA LEU A 56 -0.59 -12.30 6.98
C LEU A 56 -0.36 -12.59 8.46
N THR A 57 0.91 -12.72 8.84
CA THR A 57 1.38 -12.97 10.21
C THR A 57 2.15 -11.78 10.78
N THR A 58 2.58 -10.85 9.91
CA THR A 58 3.31 -9.66 10.28
C THR A 58 2.39 -8.46 10.53
N GLU A 59 2.92 -7.49 11.27
CA GLU A 59 2.25 -6.26 11.66
C GLU A 59 2.96 -5.03 11.08
N GLY A 60 2.24 -3.90 11.05
CA GLY A 60 2.75 -2.64 10.53
C GLY A 60 3.26 -2.77 9.09
N VAL A 61 4.20 -1.91 8.71
CA VAL A 61 4.73 -1.85 7.33
C VAL A 61 5.40 -3.14 6.85
N ALA A 62 5.84 -4.02 7.76
CA ALA A 62 6.41 -5.33 7.40
C ALA A 62 5.42 -6.22 6.63
N ARG A 63 4.13 -5.99 6.85
CA ARG A 63 3.02 -6.67 6.15
C ARG A 63 3.08 -6.53 4.64
N LEU A 64 3.58 -5.42 4.12
CA LEU A 64 3.73 -5.25 2.68
C LEU A 64 4.74 -6.24 2.09
N ALA A 65 5.86 -6.48 2.79
CA ALA A 65 6.89 -7.41 2.34
C ALA A 65 6.38 -8.86 2.41
N GLU A 66 5.69 -9.24 3.49
CA GLU A 66 5.08 -10.57 3.58
C GLU A 66 4.02 -10.79 2.48
N PHE A 67 3.21 -9.77 2.19
CA PHE A 67 2.25 -9.84 1.10
C PHE A 67 2.93 -10.02 -0.26
N GLU A 68 4.01 -9.27 -0.54
CA GLU A 68 4.76 -9.38 -1.79
C GLU A 68 5.37 -10.78 -1.96
N GLU A 69 5.97 -11.35 -0.90
CA GLU A 69 6.51 -12.70 -0.93
C GLU A 69 5.44 -13.74 -1.27
N GLN A 70 4.24 -13.60 -0.69
CA GLN A 70 3.11 -14.47 -1.03
C GLN A 70 2.63 -14.22 -2.46
N TYR A 71 2.51 -12.95 -2.88
CA TYR A 71 2.08 -12.57 -4.21
C TYR A 71 2.95 -13.18 -5.30
N VAL A 72 4.28 -13.04 -5.20
CA VAL A 72 5.23 -13.58 -6.19
C VAL A 72 5.14 -15.10 -6.32
N ARG A 73 4.86 -15.82 -5.23
CA ARG A 73 4.73 -17.29 -5.25
C ARG A 73 3.50 -17.80 -6.00
N GLN A 74 2.44 -16.99 -6.08
CA GLN A 74 1.15 -17.35 -6.68
C GLN A 74 0.67 -16.28 -7.67
N GLU A 75 1.59 -15.57 -8.31
CA GLU A 75 1.31 -14.38 -9.12
C GLU A 75 0.23 -14.64 -10.19
N ALA A 76 0.44 -15.66 -11.03
CA ALA A 76 -0.48 -16.01 -12.11
C ALA A 76 -1.90 -16.35 -11.60
N GLU A 77 -1.99 -17.00 -10.43
CA GLU A 77 -3.26 -17.32 -9.78
C GLU A 77 -3.93 -16.05 -9.25
N THR A 78 -3.18 -15.21 -8.55
CA THR A 78 -3.67 -13.94 -8.01
C THR A 78 -4.15 -13.02 -9.13
N GLU A 79 -3.43 -12.94 -10.26
CA GLU A 79 -3.91 -12.21 -11.43
C GLU A 79 -5.22 -12.76 -11.99
N ALA A 80 -5.35 -14.09 -12.10
CA ALA A 80 -6.58 -14.71 -12.58
C ALA A 80 -7.75 -14.45 -11.64
N ILE A 81 -7.52 -14.43 -10.32
CA ILE A 81 -8.50 -14.04 -9.31
C ILE A 81 -8.92 -12.59 -9.50
N MET A 82 -7.95 -11.69 -9.61
CA MET A 82 -8.21 -10.27 -9.80
C MET A 82 -9.04 -9.99 -11.06
N ARG A 83 -8.70 -10.63 -12.19
CA ARG A 83 -9.47 -10.54 -13.44
C ARG A 83 -10.91 -11.00 -13.25
N ARG A 84 -11.12 -12.17 -12.62
CA ARG A 84 -12.47 -12.70 -12.33
C ARG A 84 -13.27 -11.75 -11.45
N ILE A 85 -12.66 -11.19 -10.40
CA ILE A 85 -13.33 -10.26 -9.48
C ILE A 85 -13.86 -9.04 -10.24
N LEU A 86 -13.10 -8.49 -11.19
CA LEU A 86 -13.56 -7.34 -11.96
C LEU A 86 -14.70 -7.62 -12.91
N GLU A 87 -14.65 -8.79 -13.55
CA GLU A 87 -15.66 -9.20 -14.51
C GLU A 87 -16.99 -9.53 -13.79
N ASP A 88 -16.90 -9.90 -12.50
CA ASP A 88 -18.06 -10.16 -11.66
C ASP A 88 -18.76 -8.87 -11.20
N LYS A 89 -19.95 -8.65 -11.75
CA LYS A 89 -20.81 -7.49 -11.43
C LYS A 89 -21.72 -7.69 -10.22
N ARG A 90 -21.77 -8.89 -9.64
CA ARG A 90 -22.77 -9.31 -8.66
C ARG A 90 -22.18 -9.79 -7.35
N SER A 91 -20.86 -10.03 -7.27
CA SER A 91 -20.20 -10.38 -6.02
C SER A 91 -20.15 -9.19 -5.06
N PHE A 92 -20.48 -9.47 -3.81
CA PHE A 92 -20.45 -8.51 -2.71
C PHE A 92 -19.66 -9.07 -1.53
N MET A 93 -18.91 -8.20 -0.87
CA MET A 93 -18.23 -8.46 0.39
C MET A 93 -19.01 -7.78 1.53
N ARG A 94 -19.01 -8.40 2.72
CA ARG A 94 -19.53 -7.78 3.94
C ARG A 94 -18.42 -6.95 4.59
N THR A 95 -18.72 -5.72 4.94
CA THR A 95 -17.88 -4.82 5.74
C THR A 95 -18.65 -4.41 6.99
N PRO A 96 -17.99 -3.82 8.00
CA PRO A 96 -18.69 -3.28 9.18
C PRO A 96 -19.78 -2.27 8.82
N GLU A 97 -19.61 -1.52 7.73
CA GLU A 97 -20.53 -0.48 7.26
C GLU A 97 -21.64 -1.00 6.32
N GLY A 98 -21.58 -2.27 5.91
CA GLY A 98 -22.61 -2.88 5.08
C GLY A 98 -22.09 -3.85 4.02
N ARG A 99 -22.70 -3.81 2.82
CA ARG A 99 -22.30 -4.66 1.68
C ARG A 99 -21.73 -3.78 0.58
N VAL A 100 -20.55 -4.14 0.10
CA VAL A 100 -19.88 -3.41 -0.99
C VAL A 100 -19.57 -4.40 -2.11
N LEU A 101 -19.64 -3.94 -3.36
CA LEU A 101 -19.25 -4.75 -4.52
C LEU A 101 -17.77 -5.12 -4.42
N THR A 102 -17.46 -6.41 -4.57
CA THR A 102 -16.09 -6.92 -4.46
C THR A 102 -15.16 -6.29 -5.50
N LYS A 103 -15.66 -6.03 -6.72
CA LYS A 103 -14.92 -5.29 -7.76
C LYS A 103 -14.55 -3.87 -7.34
N GLU A 104 -15.45 -3.14 -6.70
CA GLU A 104 -15.18 -1.78 -6.21
C GLU A 104 -14.18 -1.83 -5.06
N MET A 105 -14.25 -2.90 -4.25
CA MET A 105 -13.25 -3.14 -3.24
C MET A 105 -11.87 -3.34 -3.86
N LEU A 106 -11.74 -4.16 -4.90
CA LEU A 106 -10.47 -4.36 -5.59
C LEU A 106 -9.95 -3.07 -6.25
N ILE A 107 -10.79 -2.37 -7.02
CA ILE A 107 -10.38 -1.17 -7.78
C ILE A 107 -9.77 -0.10 -6.85
N ARG A 108 -10.47 0.26 -5.76
CA ARG A 108 -9.99 1.28 -4.81
C ARG A 108 -8.63 0.92 -4.18
N ARG A 109 -8.32 -0.37 -4.03
CA ARG A 109 -7.04 -0.84 -3.50
C ARG A 109 -5.95 -0.67 -4.55
N LEU A 110 -6.22 -1.07 -5.79
CA LEU A 110 -5.26 -0.85 -6.89
C LEU A 110 -4.95 0.65 -7.08
N GLU A 111 -5.98 1.50 -6.99
CA GLU A 111 -5.82 2.96 -7.00
C GLU A 111 -5.00 3.46 -5.82
N TYR A 112 -5.26 2.97 -4.61
CA TYR A 112 -4.48 3.30 -3.42
C TYR A 112 -3.00 2.95 -3.59
N PHE A 113 -2.66 1.76 -4.07
CA PHE A 113 -1.26 1.36 -4.26
C PHE A 113 -0.58 2.17 -5.38
N ASN A 114 -1.30 2.50 -6.44
CA ASN A 114 -0.79 3.39 -7.48
C ASN A 114 -0.47 4.79 -6.94
N GLU A 115 -1.38 5.38 -6.16
CA GLU A 115 -1.14 6.71 -5.58
C GLU A 115 -0.05 6.66 -4.50
N THR A 116 -0.02 5.60 -3.68
CA THR A 116 1.02 5.40 -2.67
C THR A 116 2.40 5.29 -3.32
N ALA A 117 2.54 4.55 -4.42
CA ALA A 117 3.81 4.44 -5.14
C ALA A 117 4.27 5.81 -5.69
N ARG A 118 3.35 6.63 -6.20
CA ARG A 118 3.66 8.00 -6.64
C ARG A 118 4.11 8.88 -5.48
N LEU A 119 3.35 8.89 -4.38
CA LEU A 119 3.65 9.69 -3.20
C LEU A 119 5.01 9.31 -2.61
N VAL A 120 5.26 8.02 -2.44
CA VAL A 120 6.53 7.48 -1.94
C VAL A 120 7.70 7.87 -2.83
N ASN A 121 7.53 7.83 -4.16
CA ASN A 121 8.58 8.28 -5.07
C ASN A 121 8.87 9.78 -4.92
N VAL A 122 7.84 10.62 -4.73
CA VAL A 122 8.03 12.06 -4.44
C VAL A 122 8.79 12.26 -3.14
N MET A 123 8.39 11.58 -2.06
CA MET A 123 9.06 11.67 -0.77
C MET A 123 10.54 11.27 -0.86
N ARG A 124 10.83 10.17 -1.58
CA ARG A 124 12.20 9.70 -1.84
C ARG A 124 13.04 10.75 -2.57
N ILE A 125 12.48 11.39 -3.59
CA ILE A 125 13.16 12.48 -4.32
C ILE A 125 13.43 13.66 -3.38
N GLN A 126 12.45 14.08 -2.58
CA GLN A 126 12.63 15.18 -1.61
C GLN A 126 13.73 14.88 -0.59
N GLN A 127 13.77 13.66 -0.06
CA GLN A 127 14.81 13.20 0.85
C GLN A 127 16.19 13.20 0.20
N ALA A 128 16.30 12.72 -1.05
CA ALA A 128 17.55 12.74 -1.80
C ALA A 128 18.07 14.16 -2.10
N LEU A 129 17.16 15.13 -2.24
CA LEU A 129 17.48 16.55 -2.41
C LEU A 129 17.83 17.26 -1.07
N GLY A 130 17.84 16.54 0.05
CA GLY A 130 18.11 17.11 1.37
C GLY A 130 17.00 18.04 1.87
N SER A 131 15.76 17.87 1.37
CA SER A 131 14.62 18.65 1.86
C SER A 131 14.47 18.45 3.37
N PRO A 132 14.19 19.52 4.14
CA PRO A 132 13.99 19.41 5.58
C PRO A 132 12.91 18.37 5.88
N VAL A 133 13.20 17.48 6.83
CA VAL A 133 12.19 16.52 7.28
C VAL A 133 11.03 17.33 7.86
N GLN A 134 9.79 17.09 7.40
CA GLN A 134 8.66 18.00 7.63
C GLN A 134 8.34 18.25 9.12
N TYR A 135 8.81 17.39 10.02
CA TYR A 135 8.68 17.55 11.49
C TYR A 135 9.90 18.21 12.16
N GLN A 136 11.04 18.33 11.47
CA GLN A 136 12.20 19.09 11.95
C GLN A 136 12.07 20.54 11.50
N HIS A 137 11.44 21.36 12.34
CA HIS A 137 11.44 22.81 12.16
C HIS A 137 12.76 23.39 12.70
N PRO A 138 13.64 23.94 11.85
CA PRO A 138 14.94 24.48 12.28
C PRO A 138 14.81 25.56 13.38
N HIS A 139 13.69 26.27 13.38
CA HIS A 139 13.38 27.33 14.32
C HIS A 139 12.92 26.85 15.70
N LEU A 140 12.54 25.58 15.87
CA LEU A 140 12.15 25.01 17.16
C LEU A 140 13.32 24.30 17.88
N SER A 141 14.33 23.83 17.14
CA SER A 141 15.47 23.09 17.70
C SER A 141 16.57 23.96 18.33
N THR A 142 16.51 25.29 18.13
CA THR A 142 17.58 26.22 18.56
C THR A 142 17.24 26.98 19.86
N GLY A 143 16.12 26.66 20.52
CA GLY A 143 15.58 27.45 21.64
C GLY A 143 16.01 27.07 23.05
N VAL A 144 16.77 25.99 23.27
CA VAL A 144 17.15 25.54 24.64
C VAL A 144 18.66 25.46 24.78
N ALA A 145 19.35 26.57 24.54
CA ALA A 145 20.63 26.83 25.18
C ALA A 145 20.36 27.50 26.54
N LEU A 146 19.99 26.69 27.54
CA LEU A 146 19.97 27.12 28.94
C LEU A 146 21.40 27.48 29.35
N LYS A 147 21.71 28.78 29.39
CA LYS A 147 22.89 29.31 30.06
C LYS A 147 22.83 28.93 31.53
N LYS A 148 23.85 28.20 32.02
CA LYS A 148 24.25 28.22 33.43
C LYS A 148 25.18 29.40 33.66
#